data_AF-A0A376ZGN1-F1
#
_entry.id   AF-A0A376ZGN1-F1
#
_cell.length_a   1.000
_cell.length_b   1.000
_cell.length_c   1.000
_cell.angle_alpha   90.00
_cell.angle_beta   90.00
_cell.angle_gamma   90.00
#
_symmetry.space_group_name_H-M   'P 1'
#
loop_
_entity.id
_entity.type
_entity.pdbx_description
1 polymer ?
#
loop_
_entity_poly.entity_id
_entity_poly.type
_entity_poly.pdbx_seq_one_letter_code
_entity_poly.pdbx_strand_id
1 'polypeptide(L)'
;MKKSPRWSVGGTGFALFNILLSLVIGSRYLFIADWPTTLAGRIYSYVSIIGHFSFLVFATYLLILFPLTFIVGSQRLMRFLSVILATAGMTLLLIDSEVFTRFHLHLNPIVWQLVINPDENEMARDWQLMFISVPVILLLELVFATWSWQKLRSLTRRRRFARTAGRILIYRLYRLACGVYLGRCQLLSPDHHAAR
;
A
#
# COMPACT_ATOMS: atom_id res chain seq x y z
N MET A 1 -6.86 25.20 9.73
CA MET A 1 -6.79 23.78 9.27
C MET A 1 -5.75 23.64 8.15
N LYS A 2 -4.52 23.20 8.45
CA LYS A 2 -3.54 22.82 7.41
C LYS A 2 -4.13 21.65 6.61
N LYS A 3 -4.27 21.79 5.29
CA LYS A 3 -4.68 20.68 4.42
C LYS A 3 -3.76 19.50 4.68
N SER A 4 -4.33 18.33 4.99
CA SER A 4 -3.61 17.05 5.03
C SER A 4 -2.67 16.97 3.82
N PRO A 5 -1.37 16.69 4.00
CA PRO A 5 -0.44 16.65 2.89
C PRO A 5 -0.94 15.64 1.87
N ARG A 6 -1.05 16.05 0.61
CA ARG A 6 -1.49 15.22 -0.53
C ARG A 6 -0.67 13.92 -0.68
N TRP A 7 0.43 13.81 0.06
CA TRP A 7 1.37 12.70 0.15
C TRP A 7 0.78 11.44 0.80
N SER A 8 -0.09 11.58 1.81
CA SER A 8 -0.53 10.44 2.64
C SER A 8 -1.25 9.36 1.83
N VAL A 9 -2.12 9.74 0.88
CA VAL A 9 -2.88 8.80 0.05
C VAL A 9 -2.00 8.11 -1.00
N GLY A 10 -0.96 8.81 -1.50
CA GLY A 10 0.01 8.21 -2.41
C GLY A 10 0.95 7.21 -1.71
N GLY A 11 1.34 7.52 -0.48
CA GLY A 11 2.16 6.64 0.36
C GLY A 11 1.45 5.34 0.72
N THR A 12 0.14 5.37 1.00
CA THR A 12 -0.61 4.12 1.30
C THR A 12 -0.65 3.17 0.11
N GLY A 13 -0.82 3.68 -1.12
CA GLY A 13 -0.77 2.84 -2.33
C GLY A 13 0.62 2.22 -2.56
N PHE A 14 1.67 2.97 -2.24
CA PHE A 14 3.06 2.48 -2.26
C PHE A 14 3.31 1.41 -1.20
N ALA A 15 2.76 1.57 0.02
CA ALA A 15 2.85 0.57 1.08
C ALA A 15 2.13 -0.73 0.70
N LEU A 16 0.95 -0.66 0.09
CA LEU A 16 0.23 -1.85 -0.40
C LEU A 16 1.02 -2.62 -1.46
N PHE A 17 1.69 -1.92 -2.37
CA PHE A 17 2.58 -2.57 -3.34
C PHE A 17 3.76 -3.27 -2.65
N ASN A 18 4.38 -2.61 -1.67
CA ASN A 18 5.47 -3.19 -0.89
C ASN A 18 5.01 -4.44 -0.10
N ILE A 19 3.78 -4.47 0.43
CA ILE A 19 3.22 -5.67 1.07
C ILE A 19 3.14 -6.84 0.08
N LEU A 20 2.70 -6.59 -1.15
CA LEU A 20 2.64 -7.64 -2.17
C LEU A 20 4.04 -8.13 -2.54
N LEU A 21 4.99 -7.22 -2.68
CA LEU A 21 6.36 -7.56 -3.06
C LEU A 21 7.10 -8.32 -1.95
N SER A 22 6.90 -7.95 -0.68
CA SER A 22 7.42 -8.69 0.46
C SER A 22 6.79 -10.08 0.59
N LEU A 23 5.51 -10.25 0.23
CA LEU A 23 4.88 -11.57 0.17
C LEU A 23 5.44 -12.45 -0.93
N VAL A 24 5.79 -11.88 -2.09
CA VAL A 24 6.43 -12.65 -3.17
C VAL A 24 7.80 -13.16 -2.73
N ILE A 25 8.65 -12.30 -2.16
CA ILE A 25 9.97 -12.70 -1.66
C ILE A 25 9.82 -13.65 -0.47
N GLY A 26 8.92 -13.33 0.46
CA GLY A 26 8.64 -14.11 1.66
C GLY A 26 7.99 -15.47 1.40
N SER A 27 7.31 -15.67 0.26
CA SER A 27 6.75 -16.97 -0.11
C SER A 27 7.81 -18.08 -0.11
N ARG A 28 9.08 -17.72 -0.34
CA ARG A 28 10.23 -18.62 -0.28
C ARG A 28 10.38 -19.31 1.08
N TYR A 29 10.06 -18.64 2.19
CA TYR A 29 10.08 -19.25 3.53
C TYR A 29 9.07 -20.41 3.65
N LEU A 30 7.90 -20.32 2.99
CA LEU A 30 6.90 -21.42 3.00
C LEU A 30 7.35 -22.65 2.22
N PHE A 31 8.20 -22.47 1.20
CA PHE A 31 8.73 -23.59 0.40
C PHE A 31 9.89 -24.30 1.10
N ILE A 32 10.62 -23.60 1.96
CA ILE A 32 11.76 -24.13 2.72
C ILE A 32 11.31 -24.77 4.04
N ALA A 33 10.27 -24.23 4.67
CA ALA A 33 9.71 -24.77 5.89
C ALA A 33 8.90 -26.05 5.64
N ASP A 34 8.94 -26.98 6.60
CA ASP A 34 8.18 -28.24 6.52
C ASP A 34 6.70 -27.99 6.26
N TRP A 35 6.18 -28.55 5.16
CA TRP A 35 4.81 -28.31 4.75
C TRP A 35 3.81 -29.04 5.66
N PRO A 36 2.89 -28.34 6.34
CA PRO A 36 1.96 -28.99 7.25
C PRO A 36 1.01 -29.95 6.51
N THR A 37 0.90 -31.17 7.04
CA THR A 37 0.05 -32.23 6.50
C THR A 37 -1.44 -32.02 6.83
N THR A 38 -1.76 -31.18 7.81
CA THR A 38 -3.13 -30.85 8.22
C THR A 38 -3.69 -29.65 7.46
N LEU A 39 -4.99 -29.66 7.14
CA LEU A 39 -5.67 -28.53 6.50
C LEU A 39 -5.57 -27.24 7.34
N ALA A 40 -5.73 -27.37 8.66
CA ALA A 40 -5.60 -26.26 9.60
C ALA A 40 -4.20 -25.65 9.59
N GLY A 41 -3.15 -26.49 9.53
CA GLY A 41 -1.76 -26.03 9.43
C GLY A 41 -1.51 -25.24 8.14
N ARG A 42 -2.06 -25.68 7.00
CA ARG A 42 -1.92 -24.95 5.72
C ARG A 42 -2.56 -23.57 5.77
N ILE A 43 -3.80 -23.50 6.28
CA ILE A 43 -4.51 -22.21 6.44
C ILE A 43 -3.73 -21.30 7.37
N TYR A 44 -3.24 -21.84 8.49
CA TYR A 44 -2.42 -21.08 9.44
C TYR A 44 -1.16 -20.51 8.78
N SER A 45 -0.42 -21.31 8.01
CA SER A 45 0.80 -20.86 7.31
C SER A 45 0.55 -19.72 6.31
N TYR A 46 -0.55 -19.77 5.55
CA TYR A 46 -0.91 -18.68 4.65
C TYR A 46 -1.36 -17.41 5.39
N VAL A 47 -2.19 -17.55 6.42
CA VAL A 47 -2.69 -16.40 7.18
C VAL A 47 -1.55 -15.74 7.96
N SER A 48 -0.66 -16.54 8.56
CA SER A 48 0.46 -16.04 9.35
C SER A 48 1.45 -15.27 8.46
N ILE A 49 1.80 -15.79 7.28
CA ILE A 49 2.74 -15.10 6.39
C ILE A 49 2.15 -13.80 5.84
N ILE A 50 0.87 -13.83 5.43
CA ILE A 50 0.17 -12.65 4.93
C ILE A 50 0.09 -11.58 6.02
N GLY A 51 -0.31 -11.98 7.23
CA GLY A 51 -0.41 -11.07 8.38
C GLY A 51 0.95 -10.50 8.79
N HIS A 52 1.98 -11.34 8.89
CA HIS A 52 3.30 -10.93 9.36
C HIS A 52 3.97 -9.92 8.43
N PHE A 53 4.05 -10.21 7.13
CA PHE A 53 4.66 -9.28 6.18
C PHE A 53 3.82 -8.02 5.97
N SER A 54 2.49 -8.13 6.02
CA SER A 54 1.61 -6.95 6.02
C SER A 54 1.87 -6.06 7.23
N PHE A 55 2.02 -6.66 8.42
CA PHE A 55 2.33 -5.93 9.64
C PHE A 55 3.70 -5.26 9.57
N LEU A 56 4.76 -5.96 9.14
CA LEU A 56 6.10 -5.40 9.03
C LEU A 56 6.14 -4.17 8.11
N VAL A 57 5.67 -4.31 6.87
CA VAL A 57 5.69 -3.20 5.90
C VAL A 57 4.82 -2.04 6.37
N PHE A 58 3.64 -2.33 6.92
CA PHE A 58 2.74 -1.28 7.40
C PHE A 58 3.28 -0.57 8.65
N ALA A 59 3.90 -1.30 9.58
CA ALA A 59 4.55 -0.73 10.76
C ALA A 59 5.72 0.16 10.34
N THR A 60 6.59 -0.28 9.43
CA THR A 60 7.68 0.55 8.87
C THR A 60 7.13 1.82 8.21
N TYR A 61 6.03 1.71 7.45
CA TYR A 61 5.37 2.87 6.85
C TYR A 61 4.85 3.86 7.90
N LEU A 62 4.16 3.37 8.94
CA LEU A 62 3.59 4.22 9.99
C LEU A 62 4.64 4.82 10.93
N LEU A 63 5.72 4.09 11.23
CA LEU A 63 6.73 4.54 12.18
C LEU A 63 7.81 5.41 11.53
N ILE A 64 8.12 5.20 10.25
CA ILE A 64 9.20 5.93 9.57
C ILE A 64 8.63 6.90 8.55
N LEU A 65 7.90 6.41 7.54
CA LEU A 65 7.47 7.24 6.43
C LEU A 65 6.40 8.27 6.85
N PHE A 66 5.47 7.88 7.71
CA PHE A 66 4.42 8.77 8.19
C PHE A 66 4.95 9.99 8.96
N PRO A 67 5.80 9.88 10.01
CA PRO A 67 6.36 11.06 10.66
C PRO A 67 7.22 11.90 9.70
N LEU A 68 7.93 11.25 8.79
CA LEU A 68 8.76 11.92 7.80
C LEU A 68 7.94 12.79 6.84
N THR A 69 6.67 12.44 6.56
CA THR A 69 5.78 13.28 5.74
C THR A 69 5.49 14.66 6.35
N PHE A 70 5.60 14.82 7.67
CA PHE A 70 5.39 16.11 8.33
C PHE A 70 6.64 16.98 8.31
N ILE A 71 7.82 16.36 8.34
CA ILE A 71 9.12 17.04 8.32
C ILE A 71 9.46 17.50 6.90
N VAL A 72 9.23 16.64 5.91
CA VAL A 72 9.67 16.89 4.53
C VAL A 72 8.58 17.58 3.71
N GLY A 73 8.79 18.86 3.40
CA GLY A 73 7.89 19.64 2.54
C GLY A 73 7.99 19.32 1.03
N SER A 74 9.06 18.68 0.57
CA SER A 74 9.31 18.41 -0.86
C SER A 74 8.74 17.06 -1.33
N GLN A 75 7.91 17.13 -2.36
CA GLN A 75 7.29 15.96 -2.99
C GLN A 75 8.29 14.96 -3.55
N ARG A 76 9.36 15.46 -4.18
CA ARG A 76 10.34 14.62 -4.88
C ARG A 76 11.21 13.89 -3.85
N LEU A 77 11.59 14.60 -2.78
CA LEU A 77 12.41 14.04 -1.71
C LEU A 77 11.67 12.92 -0.97
N MET A 78 10.39 13.11 -0.62
CA MET A 78 9.60 12.05 0.04
C MET A 78 9.53 10.76 -0.79
N ARG A 79 9.37 10.86 -2.11
CA ARG A 79 9.36 9.67 -2.97
C ARG A 79 10.70 8.98 -3.00
N PHE A 80 11.77 9.75 -3.14
CA PHE A 80 13.12 9.20 -3.19
C PHE A 80 13.47 8.49 -1.88
N LEU A 81 13.16 9.11 -0.73
CA LEU A 81 13.34 8.49 0.58
C LEU A 81 12.48 7.23 0.76
N SER A 82 11.24 7.25 0.27
CA SER A 82 10.36 6.06 0.32
C SER A 82 10.91 4.90 -0.52
N VAL A 83 11.41 5.19 -1.73
CA VAL A 83 12.01 4.19 -2.61
C VAL A 83 13.29 3.62 -2.01
N ILE A 84 14.17 4.47 -1.47
CA ILE A 84 15.40 4.00 -0.82
C ILE A 84 15.06 3.09 0.37
N LEU A 85 14.14 3.53 1.24
CA LEU A 85 13.75 2.75 2.42
C LEU A 85 13.12 1.41 2.02
N ALA A 86 12.22 1.41 1.04
CA ALA A 86 11.61 0.20 0.50
C ALA A 86 12.65 -0.74 -0.10
N THR A 87 13.54 -0.23 -0.96
CA THR A 87 14.59 -1.03 -1.60
C THR A 87 15.52 -1.63 -0.55
N ALA A 88 15.91 -0.86 0.48
CA ALA A 88 16.72 -1.37 1.59
C ALA A 88 16.00 -2.47 2.36
N GLY A 89 14.71 -2.28 2.68
CA GLY A 89 13.89 -3.29 3.36
C GLY A 89 13.74 -4.59 2.56
N MET A 90 13.46 -4.48 1.26
CA MET A 90 13.34 -5.63 0.35
C MET A 90 14.66 -6.34 0.15
N THR A 91 15.76 -5.60 0.08
CA THR A 91 17.11 -6.18 0.02
C THR A 91 17.42 -6.95 1.29
N LEU A 92 17.15 -6.38 2.47
CA LEU A 92 17.37 -7.06 3.75
C LEU A 92 16.54 -8.35 3.85
N LEU A 93 15.28 -8.32 3.41
CA LEU A 93 14.40 -9.50 3.37
C LEU A 93 14.90 -10.56 2.39
N LEU A 94 15.44 -10.15 1.24
CA LEU A 94 16.07 -11.05 0.29
C LEU A 94 17.31 -11.73 0.89
N ILE A 95 18.20 -10.96 1.54
CA ILE A 95 19.38 -11.50 2.24
C ILE A 95 18.95 -12.49 3.31
N ASP A 96 17.96 -12.14 4.15
CA ASP A 96 17.45 -13.02 5.19
C ASP A 96 16.89 -14.33 4.59
N SER A 97 16.20 -14.25 3.44
CA SER A 97 15.66 -15.45 2.78
C SER A 97 16.74 -16.38 2.24
N GLU A 98 17.86 -15.85 1.74
CA GLU A 98 19.01 -16.65 1.30
C GLU A 98 19.69 -17.33 2.48
N VAL A 99 19.90 -16.58 3.57
CA VAL A 99 20.48 -17.09 4.82
C VAL A 99 19.60 -18.18 5.42
N PHE A 100 18.28 -17.97 5.44
CA PHE A 100 17.33 -18.95 5.94
C PHE A 100 17.31 -20.23 5.08
N THR A 101 17.51 -20.12 3.77
CA THR A 101 17.62 -21.30 2.89
C THR A 101 18.82 -22.17 3.25
N ARG A 102 19.92 -21.58 3.73
CA ARG A 102 21.18 -22.28 4.01
C ARG A 102 21.28 -22.82 5.42
N PHE A 103 20.91 -21.98 6.39
CA PHE A 103 21.15 -22.24 7.80
C PHE A 103 19.86 -22.51 8.58
N HIS A 104 18.69 -22.35 7.96
CA HIS A 104 17.37 -22.34 8.64
C HIS A 104 17.31 -21.37 9.83
N LEU A 105 18.18 -20.36 9.82
CA LEU A 105 18.27 -19.30 10.80
C LEU A 105 17.98 -17.96 10.12
N HIS A 106 17.35 -17.06 10.85
CA HIS A 106 17.20 -15.66 10.44
C HIS A 106 18.47 -14.86 10.76
N LEU A 107 18.59 -13.68 10.17
CA LEU A 107 19.71 -12.77 10.37
C LEU A 107 19.93 -12.47 11.86
N ASN A 108 21.09 -12.87 12.34
CA ASN A 108 21.62 -12.58 13.66
C ASN A 108 23.04 -11.99 13.47
N PRO A 109 23.51 -11.06 14.32
CA PRO A 109 24.90 -10.60 14.34
C PRO A 109 25.97 -11.69 14.12
N ILE A 110 25.74 -12.91 14.62
CA ILE A 110 26.65 -14.06 14.41
C ILE A 110 26.58 -14.57 12.96
N VAL A 111 25.38 -14.72 12.40
CA VAL A 111 25.16 -15.19 11.02
C VAL A 111 25.61 -14.16 9.99
N TRP A 112 25.58 -12.88 10.33
CA TRP A 112 26.11 -11.79 9.49
C TRP A 112 27.61 -11.96 9.18
N GLN A 113 28.39 -12.51 10.13
CA GLN A 113 29.81 -12.80 9.90
C GLN A 113 30.02 -13.94 8.91
N LEU A 114 29.13 -14.94 8.91
CA LEU A 114 29.16 -16.06 7.96
C LEU A 114 28.77 -15.61 6.55
N VAL A 115 27.87 -14.63 6.42
CA VAL A 115 27.50 -14.02 5.14
C VAL A 115 28.66 -13.20 4.55
N ILE A 116 29.50 -12.60 5.39
CA ILE A 116 30.66 -11.79 4.97
C ILE A 116 31.90 -12.66 4.66
N ASN A 117 32.02 -13.86 5.23
CA ASN A 117 33.08 -14.83 4.93
C ASN A 117 32.55 -16.16 4.31
N PRO A 118 32.04 -16.17 3.07
CA PRO A 118 31.73 -17.41 2.36
C PRO A 118 32.99 -18.00 1.70
N ASP A 119 33.02 -19.31 1.49
CA ASP A 119 34.02 -19.98 0.63
C ASP A 119 33.99 -19.41 -0.80
N GLU A 120 35.16 -19.25 -1.45
CA GLU A 120 35.35 -18.43 -2.67
C GLU A 120 34.39 -18.77 -3.83
N ASN A 121 33.97 -20.03 -3.98
CA ASN A 121 33.07 -20.46 -5.05
C ASN A 121 31.58 -20.14 -4.78
N GLU A 122 31.14 -20.10 -3.52
CA GLU A 122 29.77 -19.69 -3.19
C GLU A 122 29.63 -18.16 -3.22
N MET A 123 30.72 -17.45 -2.90
CA MET A 123 30.82 -15.99 -2.97
C MET A 123 30.36 -15.44 -4.32
N ALA A 124 30.84 -16.00 -5.43
CA ALA A 124 30.56 -15.45 -6.76
C ALA A 124 29.07 -15.53 -7.13
N ARG A 125 28.39 -16.64 -6.79
CA ARG A 125 26.99 -16.86 -7.18
C ARG A 125 26.03 -15.98 -6.37
N ASP A 126 26.24 -15.87 -5.06
CA ASP A 126 25.35 -15.07 -4.19
C ASP A 126 25.51 -13.59 -4.42
N TRP A 127 26.75 -13.14 -4.60
CA TRP A 127 27.03 -11.74 -4.88
C TRP A 127 26.50 -11.35 -6.27
N GLN A 128 26.58 -12.23 -7.27
CA GLN A 128 25.95 -12.01 -8.58
C GLN A 128 24.42 -11.93 -8.46
N LEU A 129 23.79 -12.82 -7.68
CA LEU A 129 22.34 -12.79 -7.45
C LEU A 129 21.92 -11.51 -6.72
N MET A 130 22.68 -11.02 -5.73
CA MET A 130 22.43 -9.73 -5.10
C MET A 130 22.61 -8.57 -6.08
N PHE A 131 23.66 -8.60 -6.90
CA PHE A 131 23.94 -7.56 -7.88
C PHE A 131 22.89 -7.49 -9.00
N ILE A 132 22.20 -8.59 -9.30
CA ILE A 132 21.10 -8.62 -10.26
C ILE A 132 19.76 -8.28 -9.59
N SER A 133 19.47 -8.86 -8.43
CA SER A 133 18.18 -8.71 -7.75
C SER A 133 17.97 -7.31 -7.18
N VAL A 134 18.99 -6.68 -6.59
CA VAL A 134 18.87 -5.35 -5.98
C VAL A 134 18.51 -4.27 -7.01
N PRO A 135 19.17 -4.18 -8.19
CA PRO A 135 18.73 -3.26 -9.24
C PRO A 135 17.34 -3.55 -9.78
N VAL A 136 16.93 -4.83 -9.90
CA VAL A 136 15.57 -5.18 -10.35
C VAL A 136 14.53 -4.70 -9.35
N ILE A 137 14.75 -4.92 -8.04
CA ILE A 137 13.88 -4.41 -6.98
C ILE A 137 13.82 -2.89 -7.03
N LEU A 138 14.98 -2.22 -7.13
CA LEU A 138 15.06 -0.76 -7.22
C LEU A 138 14.27 -0.22 -8.43
N LEU A 139 14.38 -0.86 -9.60
CA LEU A 139 13.63 -0.48 -10.80
C LEU A 139 12.12 -0.65 -10.60
N LEU A 140 11.69 -1.76 -10.01
CA LEU A 140 10.28 -1.99 -9.68
C LEU A 140 9.74 -0.90 -8.72
N GLU A 141 10.49 -0.59 -7.65
CA GLU A 141 10.14 0.47 -6.70
C GLU A 141 10.09 1.85 -7.36
N LEU A 142 11.02 2.17 -8.27
CA LEU A 142 11.04 3.45 -9.01
C LEU A 142 9.84 3.57 -9.98
N VAL A 143 9.52 2.50 -10.72
CA VAL A 143 8.38 2.46 -11.62
C VAL A 143 7.07 2.60 -10.81
N PHE A 144 6.95 1.89 -9.69
CA PHE A 144 5.76 1.99 -8.85
C PHE A 144 5.65 3.34 -8.13
N ALA A 145 6.75 3.91 -7.64
CA ALA A 145 6.75 5.22 -7.01
C ALA A 145 6.37 6.34 -7.98
N THR A 146 6.78 6.25 -9.25
CA THR A 146 6.36 7.19 -10.30
C THR A 146 4.91 6.96 -10.69
N TRP A 147 4.49 5.71 -10.90
CA TRP A 147 3.13 5.34 -11.28
C TRP A 147 2.08 5.67 -10.21
N SER A 148 2.32 5.27 -8.96
CA SER A 148 1.43 5.53 -7.81
C SER A 148 1.11 7.02 -7.68
N TRP A 149 2.09 7.87 -8.03
CA TRP A 149 1.92 9.30 -7.97
C TRP A 149 1.25 9.93 -9.18
N GLN A 150 1.54 9.44 -10.39
CA GLN A 150 0.90 9.93 -11.61
C GLN A 150 -0.58 9.52 -11.67
N LYS A 151 -0.90 8.28 -11.28
CA LYS A 151 -2.26 7.73 -11.24
C LYS A 151 -3.15 8.46 -10.21
N LEU A 152 -2.58 8.91 -9.09
CA LEU A 152 -3.33 9.70 -8.09
C LEU A 152 -3.83 11.04 -8.67
N ARG A 153 -3.11 11.65 -9.62
CA ARG A 153 -3.53 12.90 -10.29
C ARG A 153 -4.76 12.69 -11.17
N SER A 154 -4.89 11.51 -11.80
CA SER A 154 -6.04 11.17 -12.64
C SER A 154 -7.26 10.72 -11.81
N LEU A 155 -7.04 9.89 -10.78
CA LEU A 155 -8.12 9.41 -9.90
C LEU A 155 -8.71 10.53 -9.02
N THR A 156 -7.90 11.45 -8.51
CA THR A 156 -8.40 12.60 -7.74
C THR A 156 -9.25 13.54 -8.60
N ARG A 157 -8.95 13.66 -9.90
CA ARG A 157 -9.74 14.46 -10.84
C ARG A 157 -11.11 13.82 -11.09
N ARG A 158 -11.15 12.50 -11.33
CA ARG A 158 -12.41 11.74 -11.49
C ARG A 158 -13.26 11.73 -10.21
N ARG A 159 -12.65 11.55 -9.02
CA ARG A 159 -13.38 11.52 -7.74
C ARG A 159 -13.97 12.89 -7.36
N ARG A 160 -13.30 14.00 -7.72
CA ARG A 160 -13.87 15.34 -7.59
C ARG A 160 -15.07 15.53 -8.52
N PHE A 161 -14.94 15.10 -9.78
CA PHE A 161 -16.03 15.19 -10.75
C PHE A 161 -17.28 14.39 -10.30
N ALA A 162 -17.08 13.16 -9.82
CA ALA A 162 -18.15 12.33 -9.27
C ALA A 162 -18.81 12.93 -8.01
N ARG A 163 -18.04 13.55 -7.11
CA ARG A 163 -18.58 14.24 -5.93
C ARG A 163 -19.37 15.50 -6.28
N THR A 164 -18.93 16.28 -7.27
CA THR A 164 -19.68 17.46 -7.74
C THR A 164 -20.98 17.04 -8.42
N ALA A 165 -20.95 16.00 -9.26
CA ALA A 165 -22.14 15.45 -9.90
C ALA A 165 -23.16 14.92 -8.87
N GLY A 166 -22.70 14.20 -7.84
CA GLY A 166 -23.57 13.72 -6.75
C GLY A 166 -24.25 14.87 -5.98
N ARG A 167 -23.53 15.96 -5.68
CA ARG A 167 -24.12 17.14 -5.03
C ARG A 167 -25.16 17.84 -5.91
N ILE A 168 -24.92 17.94 -7.22
CA ILE A 168 -25.87 18.52 -8.17
C ILE A 168 -27.14 17.67 -8.28
N LEU A 169 -26.99 16.34 -8.35
CA LEU A 169 -28.12 15.42 -8.41
C LEU A 169 -28.99 15.49 -7.14
N ILE A 170 -28.36 15.49 -5.96
CA ILE A 170 -29.06 15.65 -4.68
C ILE A 170 -29.79 17.00 -4.61
N TYR A 171 -29.14 18.10 -5.01
CA TYR A 171 -29.76 19.43 -4.98
C TYR A 171 -30.93 19.54 -5.97
N ARG A 172 -30.83 18.93 -7.15
CA ARG A 172 -31.93 18.86 -8.13
C ARG A 172 -33.10 18.00 -7.63
N LEU A 173 -32.83 16.86 -6.99
CA LEU A 173 -33.86 16.03 -6.36
C LEU A 173 -34.58 16.77 -5.23
N TYR A 174 -33.85 17.49 -4.38
CA TYR A 174 -34.44 18.27 -3.29
C TYR A 174 -35.33 19.41 -3.80
N ARG A 175 -34.90 20.09 -4.88
CA ARG A 175 -35.69 21.16 -5.52
C ARG A 175 -36.96 20.62 -6.20
N LEU A 176 -36.89 19.45 -6.84
CA LEU A 176 -38.05 18.79 -7.43
C LEU A 176 -39.05 18.33 -6.36
N ALA A 177 -38.56 17.72 -5.28
CA ALA A 177 -39.40 17.34 -4.15
C ALA A 177 -40.11 18.56 -3.53
N CYS A 178 -39.39 19.65 -3.30
CA CYS A 178 -39.98 20.88 -2.77
C CYS A 178 -41.06 21.49 -3.69
N GLY A 179 -40.85 21.47 -5.01
CA GLY A 179 -41.84 21.93 -6.00
C GLY A 179 -43.11 21.08 -6.04
N VAL A 180 -42.99 19.77 -5.88
CA VAL A 180 -44.14 18.85 -5.82
C VAL A 180 -44.93 19.03 -4.51
N TYR A 181 -44.26 19.25 -3.38
CA TYR A 181 -44.93 19.52 -2.10
C TYR A 181 -45.68 20.87 -2.10
N LEU A 182 -45.09 21.94 -2.66
CA LEU A 182 -45.79 23.22 -2.79
C LEU A 182 -46.96 23.18 -3.79
N GLY A 183 -46.81 22.50 -4.93
CA GLY A 183 -47.88 22.36 -5.92
C GLY A 183 -49.09 21.55 -5.43
N ARG A 184 -48.89 20.65 -4.46
CA ARG A 184 -49.98 19.86 -3.86
C ARG A 184 -50.79 20.62 -2.80
N CYS A 185 -50.19 21.62 -2.14
CA CYS A 185 -50.91 22.50 -1.21
C CYS A 185 -51.88 23.45 -1.93
N GLN A 186 -51.58 23.85 -3.17
CA GLN A 186 -52.44 24.75 -3.94
C GLN A 186 -53.67 24.06 -4.54
N LEU A 187 -53.63 22.72 -4.67
CA LEU A 187 -54.75 21.89 -5.13
C LEU A 187 -55.66 21.40 -4.00
N LEU A 188 -55.28 21.64 -2.73
CA LEU A 188 -56.07 21.32 -1.55
C LEU A 188 -56.57 22.59 -0.84
N SER A 189 -56.87 23.66 -1.59
CA SER A 189 -57.77 24.71 -1.14
C SER A 189 -59.03 24.60 -1.98
N PRO A 190 -60.05 23.85 -1.52
CA PRO A 190 -61.36 23.93 -2.14
C PRO A 190 -61.90 25.33 -1.88
N ASP A 191 -61.96 26.15 -2.92
CA ASP A 191 -62.78 27.34 -2.95
C ASP A 191 -64.24 26.95 -2.70
N HIS A 192 -64.68 27.09 -1.45
CA HIS A 192 -66.09 27.14 -1.09
C HIS A 192 -66.41 28.47 -0.40
N HIS A 193 -66.13 29.56 -1.12
CA HIS A 193 -67.11 30.62 -1.26
C HIS A 193 -68.23 30.13 -2.20
N ALA A 194 -69.12 29.29 -1.68
CA ALA A 194 -70.41 29.01 -2.32
C ALA A 194 -71.45 29.92 -1.67
N ALA A 195 -71.90 30.90 -2.45
CA ALA A 195 -72.99 31.79 -2.14
C ALA A 195 -74.28 31.03 -1.78
N ARG A 196 -74.79 31.24 -0.56
CA ARG A 196 -76.17 31.65 -0.25
C ARG A 196 -76.34 31.86 1.24
#